data_AF-A0A7X2NSJ9-F1
#
_entry.id   AF-A0A7X2NSJ9-F1
#
_cell.length_a   1.000
_cell.length_b   1.000
_cell.length_c   1.000
_cell.angle_alpha   90.00
_cell.angle_beta   90.00
_cell.angle_gamma   90.00
#
_symmetry.space_group_name_H-M   'P 1'
#
loop_
_entity.id
_entity.type
_entity.pdbx_description
1 polymer ?
#
loop_
_entity_poly.entity_id
_entity_poly.type
_entity_poly.pdbx_seq_one_letter_code
_entity_poly.pdbx_strand_id
1 'polypeptide(L)'
;MISENTYLNEYPLNLLIDVYEQAGIPFDPACYAMTEDQRNGLEQAVFSLSARLQRFLRKRYLEGQSCRAIAVSEDISEARVRTALHRLLKNLSRPENMDLIQNGLQIVLEKQKAAIAGIVDDPRAEKITLEQLNLTVRSYNLLKAAELFTVKDILKSEQEGRLSAIRLLGEQGRKEVLAKAEAAMVKDGDAS
;
A
#
# COMPACT_ATOMS: atom_id res chain seq x y z
N MET A 1 -10.45 -39.51 10.26
CA MET A 1 -9.51 -38.75 9.42
C MET A 1 -10.27 -37.56 8.85
N ILE A 2 -10.34 -36.46 9.59
CA ILE A 2 -11.06 -35.25 9.17
C ILE A 2 -10.04 -34.34 8.48
N SER A 3 -10.14 -34.32 7.15
CA SER A 3 -9.99 -33.15 6.29
C SER A 3 -8.77 -32.23 6.44
N GLU A 4 -7.66 -32.58 5.78
CA GLU A 4 -6.66 -31.57 5.36
C GLU A 4 -7.25 -30.58 4.33
N ASN A 5 -8.35 -30.95 3.66
CA ASN A 5 -8.96 -30.16 2.58
C ASN A 5 -10.06 -29.16 3.03
N THR A 6 -10.45 -29.14 4.31
CA THR A 6 -11.54 -28.25 4.78
C THR A 6 -11.02 -26.84 5.11
N TYR A 7 -9.82 -26.73 5.69
CA TYR A 7 -9.25 -25.44 6.10
C TYR A 7 -8.77 -24.56 4.94
N LEU A 8 -8.48 -25.15 3.77
CA LEU A 8 -8.10 -24.41 2.56
C LEU A 8 -9.22 -23.49 2.05
N ASN A 9 -10.47 -23.79 2.41
CA ASN A 9 -11.62 -22.99 2.01
C ASN A 9 -11.97 -21.89 3.03
N GLU A 10 -11.25 -21.81 4.14
CA GLU A 10 -11.47 -20.81 5.19
C GLU A 10 -10.64 -19.54 4.95
N TYR A 11 -11.18 -18.41 5.39
CA TYR A 11 -10.47 -17.15 5.39
C TYR A 11 -9.35 -17.17 6.45
N PRO A 12 -8.13 -16.67 6.16
CA PRO A 12 -7.71 -15.98 4.94
C PRO A 12 -7.12 -16.88 3.83
N LEU A 13 -6.97 -18.19 4.06
CA LEU A 13 -6.27 -19.10 3.13
C LEU A 13 -6.92 -19.15 1.75
N ASN A 14 -8.25 -19.19 1.69
CA ASN A 14 -8.99 -19.20 0.43
C ASN A 14 -8.74 -17.95 -0.44
N LEU A 15 -8.53 -16.79 0.18
CA LEU A 15 -8.17 -15.55 -0.51
C LEU A 15 -6.71 -15.60 -0.97
N LEU A 16 -5.81 -16.10 -0.11
CA LEU A 16 -4.38 -16.14 -0.40
C LEU A 16 -4.07 -17.07 -1.57
N ILE A 17 -4.75 -18.22 -1.68
CA ILE A 17 -4.64 -19.11 -2.85
C ILE A 17 -4.90 -18.31 -4.14
N ASP A 18 -6.04 -17.62 -4.22
CA ASP A 18 -6.43 -16.84 -5.39
C ASP A 18 -5.47 -15.67 -5.65
N VAL A 19 -4.96 -15.01 -4.60
CA VAL A 19 -4.01 -13.89 -4.72
C VAL A 19 -2.66 -14.36 -5.24
N TYR A 20 -2.14 -15.48 -4.73
CA TYR A 20 -0.88 -16.06 -5.17
C TYR A 20 -0.96 -16.60 -6.60
N GLU A 21 -2.07 -17.27 -6.94
CA GLU A 21 -2.36 -17.67 -8.32
C GLU A 21 -2.38 -16.45 -9.25
N GLN A 22 -3.06 -15.37 -8.84
CA GLN A 22 -3.10 -14.12 -9.60
C GLN A 22 -1.71 -13.45 -9.75
N ALA A 23 -0.83 -13.63 -8.76
CA ALA A 23 0.56 -13.15 -8.79
C ALA A 23 1.49 -14.07 -9.63
N GLY A 24 1.05 -15.28 -9.97
CA GLY A 24 1.89 -16.30 -10.62
C GLY A 24 2.95 -16.91 -9.69
N ILE A 25 2.69 -16.89 -8.38
CA ILE A 25 3.62 -17.40 -7.35
C ILE A 25 3.05 -18.72 -6.81
N PRO A 26 3.84 -19.79 -6.69
CA PRO A 26 3.39 -21.03 -6.07
C PRO A 26 2.90 -20.78 -4.64
N PHE A 27 1.67 -21.22 -4.34
CA PHE A 27 1.12 -21.18 -2.99
C PHE A 27 1.38 -22.52 -2.30
N ASP A 28 2.03 -22.50 -1.14
CA ASP A 28 2.20 -23.68 -0.28
C ASP A 28 1.31 -23.52 0.97
N PRO A 29 0.15 -24.20 1.01
CA PRO A 29 -0.76 -24.10 2.14
C PRO A 29 -0.23 -24.74 3.42
N ALA A 30 0.64 -25.75 3.32
CA ALA A 30 1.14 -26.49 4.48
C ALA A 30 2.09 -25.66 5.34
N CYS A 31 2.71 -24.64 4.72
CA CYS A 31 3.65 -23.74 5.38
C CYS A 31 3.01 -22.47 5.95
N TYR A 32 1.72 -22.22 5.71
CA TYR A 32 1.14 -20.89 5.93
C TYR A 32 0.50 -20.72 7.32
N ALA A 33 1.31 -20.82 8.37
CA ALA A 33 0.99 -20.25 9.67
C ALA A 33 1.37 -18.76 9.67
N MET A 34 0.42 -17.88 9.31
CA MET A 34 0.69 -16.43 9.29
C MET A 34 1.13 -15.93 10.67
N THR A 35 2.23 -15.18 10.69
CA THR A 35 2.56 -14.37 11.87
C THR A 35 1.49 -13.31 12.09
N GLU A 36 1.46 -12.74 13.30
CA GLU A 36 0.57 -11.61 13.59
C GLU A 36 0.87 -10.40 12.68
N ASP A 37 2.16 -10.15 12.40
CA ASP A 37 2.56 -9.04 11.53
C ASP A 37 2.16 -9.25 10.05
N GLN A 38 2.23 -10.48 9.55
CA GLN A 38 1.70 -10.84 8.23
C GLN A 38 0.19 -10.68 8.16
N ARG A 39 -0.54 -11.04 9.23
CA ARG A 39 -1.99 -10.79 9.32
C ARG A 39 -2.31 -9.31 9.27
N ASN A 40 -1.59 -8.49 10.03
CA ASN A 40 -1.72 -7.04 9.98
C ASN A 40 -1.40 -6.49 8.58
N GLY A 41 -0.40 -7.05 7.89
CA GLY A 41 -0.06 -6.72 6.51
C GLY A 41 -1.20 -7.03 5.53
N LEU A 42 -1.82 -8.21 5.65
CA LEU A 42 -3.00 -8.57 4.87
C LEU A 42 -4.19 -7.63 5.15
N GLU A 43 -4.46 -7.33 6.41
CA GLU A 43 -5.54 -6.41 6.79
C GLU A 43 -5.31 -5.01 6.22
N GLN A 44 -4.07 -4.51 6.27
CA GLN A 44 -3.70 -3.25 5.65
C GLN A 44 -3.90 -3.26 4.13
N ALA A 45 -3.48 -4.34 3.46
CA ALA A 45 -3.69 -4.51 2.02
C ALA A 45 -5.19 -4.53 1.67
N VAL A 46 -6.02 -5.22 2.45
CA VAL A 46 -7.47 -5.24 2.28
C VAL A 46 -8.09 -3.87 2.54
N PHE A 47 -7.60 -3.15 3.56
CA PHE A 47 -8.08 -1.81 3.89
C PHE A 47 -7.81 -0.80 2.77
N SER A 48 -6.72 -1.00 2.00
CA SER A 48 -6.40 -0.16 0.83
C SER A 48 -7.41 -0.31 -0.34
N LEU A 49 -8.20 -1.38 -0.36
CA LEU A 49 -9.23 -1.59 -1.37
C LEU A 49 -10.39 -0.61 -1.20
N SER A 50 -11.08 -0.25 -2.29
CA SER A 50 -12.31 0.54 -2.20
C SER A 50 -13.39 -0.19 -1.37
N ALA A 51 -14.25 0.54 -0.67
CA ALA A 51 -15.33 -0.02 0.15
C ALA A 51 -16.22 -1.04 -0.60
N ARG A 52 -16.43 -0.84 -1.90
CA ARG A 52 -17.16 -1.80 -2.76
C ARG A 52 -16.40 -3.12 -2.90
N LEU A 53 -15.09 -3.07 -3.14
CA LEU A 53 -14.26 -4.27 -3.26
C LEU A 53 -14.11 -4.98 -1.91
N GLN A 54 -13.94 -4.26 -0.80
CA GLN A 54 -13.93 -4.85 0.54
C GLN A 54 -15.24 -5.61 0.84
N ARG A 55 -16.39 -5.05 0.44
CA ARG A 55 -17.69 -5.72 0.59
C ARG A 55 -17.78 -7.00 -0.24
N PHE A 56 -17.31 -6.98 -1.49
CA PHE A 56 -17.30 -8.17 -2.34
C PHE A 56 -16.30 -9.23 -1.85
N LEU A 57 -15.16 -8.80 -1.31
CA LEU A 57 -14.20 -9.67 -0.63
C LEU A 57 -14.87 -10.42 0.51
N ARG A 58 -15.53 -9.68 1.43
CA ARG A 58 -16.23 -10.27 2.57
C ARG A 58 -17.26 -11.30 2.12
N LYS A 59 -18.15 -10.94 1.20
CA LYS A 59 -19.17 -11.86 0.69
C LYS A 59 -18.56 -13.11 0.04
N ARG A 60 -17.48 -12.96 -0.73
CA ARG A 60 -16.86 -14.08 -1.45
C ARG A 60 -16.05 -15.00 -0.54
N TYR A 61 -15.16 -14.45 0.26
CA TYR A 61 -14.11 -15.19 0.98
C TYR A 61 -14.42 -15.41 2.46
N LEU A 62 -15.12 -14.47 3.11
CA LEU A 62 -15.51 -14.61 4.51
C LEU A 62 -16.84 -15.35 4.65
N GLU A 63 -17.82 -15.01 3.81
CA GLU A 63 -19.17 -15.59 3.86
C GLU A 63 -19.36 -16.78 2.88
N GLY A 64 -18.38 -17.04 2.01
CA GLY A 64 -18.41 -18.18 1.08
C GLY A 64 -19.44 -18.05 -0.07
N GLN A 65 -19.95 -16.86 -0.36
CA GLN A 65 -20.96 -16.68 -1.41
C GLN A 65 -20.38 -16.91 -2.82
N SER A 66 -21.21 -17.44 -3.72
CA SER A 66 -20.88 -17.54 -5.15
C SER A 66 -21.03 -16.19 -5.86
N CYS A 67 -20.39 -16.02 -7.03
CA CYS A 67 -20.56 -14.80 -7.84
C CYS A 67 -22.03 -14.52 -8.17
N ARG A 68 -22.83 -15.57 -8.39
CA ARG A 68 -24.26 -15.49 -8.64
C ARG A 68 -25.05 -15.02 -7.41
N ALA A 69 -24.73 -15.52 -6.22
CA ALA A 69 -25.38 -15.09 -4.98
C ALA A 69 -25.07 -13.61 -4.68
N ILE A 70 -23.81 -13.20 -4.86
CA ILE A 70 -23.39 -11.80 -4.71
C ILE A 70 -24.14 -10.91 -5.71
N ALA A 71 -24.20 -11.32 -6.97
CA ALA A 71 -24.89 -10.61 -8.05
C ALA A 71 -26.36 -10.33 -7.72
N VAL A 72 -27.08 -11.32 -7.21
CA VAL A 72 -28.47 -11.17 -6.77
C VAL A 72 -28.57 -10.22 -5.58
N SER A 73 -27.69 -10.36 -4.58
CA SER A 73 -27.73 -9.54 -3.36
C SER A 73 -27.36 -8.06 -3.59
N GLU A 74 -26.60 -7.76 -4.64
CA GLU A 74 -26.09 -6.42 -4.97
C GLU A 74 -26.80 -5.81 -6.19
N ASP A 75 -27.81 -6.50 -6.73
CA ASP A 75 -28.57 -6.11 -7.92
C ASP A 75 -27.67 -5.72 -9.12
N ILE A 76 -26.69 -6.57 -9.42
CA ILE A 76 -25.75 -6.39 -10.54
C ILE A 76 -25.54 -7.70 -11.28
N SER A 77 -25.17 -7.63 -12.55
CA SER A 77 -24.83 -8.83 -13.34
C SER A 77 -23.66 -9.61 -12.73
N GLU A 78 -23.69 -10.94 -12.84
CA GLU A 78 -22.59 -11.81 -12.41
C GLU A 78 -21.25 -11.46 -13.07
N ALA A 79 -21.27 -11.07 -14.36
CA ALA A 79 -20.08 -10.61 -15.06
C ALA A 79 -19.39 -9.42 -14.36
N ARG A 80 -20.17 -8.44 -13.88
CA ARG A 80 -19.66 -7.29 -13.12
C ARG A 80 -19.06 -7.70 -11.77
N VAL A 81 -19.63 -8.70 -11.10
CA VAL A 81 -19.06 -9.28 -9.87
C VAL A 81 -17.70 -9.91 -10.19
N ARG A 82 -17.61 -10.76 -11.22
CA ARG A 82 -16.35 -11.39 -11.63
C ARG A 82 -15.28 -10.35 -11.98
N THR A 83 -15.63 -9.33 -12.76
CA THR A 83 -14.71 -8.23 -13.08
C THR A 83 -14.23 -7.50 -11.82
N ALA A 84 -15.11 -7.27 -10.84
CA ALA A 84 -14.74 -6.63 -9.59
C ALA A 84 -13.82 -7.51 -8.74
N LEU A 85 -14.09 -8.82 -8.62
CA LEU A 85 -13.22 -9.76 -7.93
C LEU A 85 -11.85 -9.88 -8.61
N HIS A 86 -11.80 -9.91 -9.94
CA HIS A 86 -10.52 -9.89 -10.66
C HIS A 86 -9.72 -8.60 -10.39
N ARG A 87 -10.38 -7.44 -10.32
CA ARG A 87 -9.73 -6.17 -9.93
C ARG A 87 -9.21 -6.18 -8.49
N LEU A 88 -9.95 -6.82 -7.59
CA LEU A 88 -9.54 -7.02 -6.20
C LEU A 88 -8.27 -7.87 -6.15
N LEU A 89 -8.27 -9.04 -6.81
CA LEU A 89 -7.10 -9.93 -6.81
C LEU A 89 -5.89 -9.24 -7.45
N LYS A 90 -6.08 -8.55 -8.58
CA LYS A 90 -5.02 -7.77 -9.24
C LYS A 90 -4.48 -6.63 -8.36
N ASN A 91 -5.28 -6.10 -7.44
CA ASN A 91 -4.81 -5.08 -6.50
C ASN A 91 -3.98 -5.72 -5.39
N LEU A 92 -4.47 -6.80 -4.77
CA LEU A 92 -3.76 -7.52 -3.72
C LEU A 92 -2.47 -8.17 -4.22
N SER A 93 -2.44 -8.61 -5.48
CA SER A 93 -1.27 -9.22 -6.12
C SER A 93 -0.21 -8.22 -6.58
N ARG A 94 -0.36 -6.92 -6.28
CA ARG A 94 0.67 -5.92 -6.59
C ARG A 94 1.91 -6.16 -5.72
N PRO A 95 3.14 -5.90 -6.21
CA PRO A 95 4.36 -6.12 -5.43
C PRO A 95 4.32 -5.48 -4.04
N GLU A 96 3.81 -4.24 -3.94
CA GLU A 96 3.67 -3.51 -2.67
C GLU A 96 2.78 -4.24 -1.64
N ASN A 97 1.65 -4.78 -2.10
CA ASN A 97 0.71 -5.49 -1.24
C ASN A 97 1.19 -6.92 -0.95
N MET A 98 1.86 -7.55 -1.91
CA MET A 98 2.49 -8.86 -1.71
C MET A 98 3.62 -8.78 -0.68
N ASP A 99 4.41 -7.70 -0.67
CA ASP A 99 5.45 -7.48 0.35
C ASP A 99 4.83 -7.37 1.75
N LEU A 100 3.71 -6.65 1.89
CA LEU A 100 2.93 -6.58 3.14
C LEU A 100 2.41 -7.97 3.57
N ILE A 101 1.82 -8.73 2.65
CA ILE A 101 1.26 -10.06 2.93
C ILE A 101 2.36 -11.07 3.30
N GLN A 102 3.50 -11.01 2.63
CA GLN A 102 4.60 -11.98 2.79
C GLN A 102 5.52 -11.66 3.95
N ASN A 103 5.91 -10.40 4.13
CA ASN A 103 6.90 -9.99 5.12
C ASN A 103 6.27 -9.38 6.37
N GLY A 104 5.03 -8.90 6.31
CA GLY A 104 4.34 -8.27 7.42
C GLY A 104 4.45 -6.75 7.44
N LEU A 105 3.46 -6.12 8.08
CA LEU A 105 3.29 -4.67 8.06
C LEU A 105 4.48 -3.95 8.69
N GLN A 106 4.91 -4.38 9.87
CA GLN A 106 5.93 -3.70 10.64
C GLN A 106 7.28 -3.75 9.92
N ILE A 107 7.63 -4.90 9.33
CA ILE A 107 8.87 -5.04 8.55
C ILE A 107 8.88 -4.08 7.36
N VAL A 108 7.77 -3.98 6.63
CA VAL A 108 7.66 -3.09 5.47
C VAL A 108 7.74 -1.62 5.90
N LEU A 109 7.06 -1.25 7.00
CA LEU A 109 7.13 0.10 7.55
C LEU A 109 8.55 0.46 8.03
N GLU A 110 9.27 -0.49 8.63
CA GLU A 110 10.66 -0.29 9.04
C GLU A 110 11.60 -0.14 7.85
N LYS A 111 11.44 -0.95 6.80
CA LYS A 111 12.18 -0.78 5.54
C LYS A 111 11.93 0.60 4.92
N GLN A 112 10.68 1.05 4.89
CA GLN A 112 10.32 2.39 4.40
C GLN A 112 10.96 3.49 5.26
N LYS A 113 10.88 3.37 6.59
CA LYS A 113 11.51 4.32 7.51
C LYS A 113 13.03 4.36 7.35
N ALA A 114 13.67 3.20 7.23
CA ALA A 114 15.12 3.08 7.03
C ALA A 114 15.56 3.65 5.68
N ALA A 115 14.77 3.43 4.62
CA ALA A 115 15.02 4.05 3.31
C ALA A 115 14.94 5.58 3.41
N ILE A 116 13.91 6.13 4.06
CA ILE A 116 13.80 7.57 4.29
C ILE A 116 14.96 8.08 5.15
N ALA A 117 15.36 7.35 6.20
CA ALA A 117 16.49 7.73 7.05
C ALA A 117 17.80 7.80 6.25
N GLY A 118 18.07 6.81 5.40
CA GLY A 118 19.23 6.82 4.51
C GLY A 118 19.24 8.01 3.55
N ILE A 119 18.07 8.48 3.11
CA ILE A 119 17.93 9.67 2.25
C ILE A 119 18.07 10.97 3.06
N VAL A 120 17.52 11.03 4.29
CA VAL A 120 17.64 12.18 5.20
C VAL A 120 19.10 12.43 5.60
N ASP A 121 19.86 11.35 5.80
CA ASP A 121 21.27 11.41 6.16
C ASP A 121 22.19 11.66 4.94
N ASP A 122 21.66 11.62 3.72
CA ASP A 122 22.42 11.97 2.52
C ASP A 122 22.70 13.49 2.49
N PRO A 123 23.99 13.92 2.44
CA PRO A 123 24.34 15.34 2.41
C PRO A 123 23.80 16.08 1.18
N ARG A 124 23.34 15.38 0.12
CA ARG A 124 22.66 15.99 -1.02
C ARG A 124 21.28 16.51 -0.67
N ALA A 125 20.57 15.89 0.29
CA ALA A 125 19.22 16.30 0.67
C ALA A 125 19.16 17.73 1.25
N GLU A 126 20.25 18.22 1.84
CA GLU A 126 20.38 19.61 2.32
C GLU A 126 20.59 20.62 1.17
N LYS A 127 21.13 20.16 0.04
CA LYS A 127 21.46 21.02 -1.11
C LYS A 127 20.26 21.22 -2.02
N ILE A 128 19.34 20.26 -2.06
CA ILE A 128 18.15 20.35 -2.92
C ILE A 128 17.09 21.23 -2.24
N THR A 129 16.85 22.42 -2.79
CA THR A 129 15.90 23.40 -2.25
C THR A 129 14.49 23.23 -2.82
N LEU A 130 13.48 23.83 -2.16
CA LEU A 130 12.10 23.83 -2.63
C LEU A 130 11.94 24.32 -4.08
N GLU A 131 12.74 25.30 -4.50
CA GLU A 131 12.68 25.88 -5.84
C GLU A 131 12.99 24.84 -6.93
N GLN A 132 13.82 23.84 -6.61
CA GLN A 132 14.21 22.78 -7.53
C GLN A 132 13.15 21.67 -7.63
N LEU A 133 12.24 21.58 -6.65
CA LEU A 133 11.23 20.52 -6.58
C LEU A 133 10.04 20.74 -7.53
N ASN A 134 9.96 21.87 -8.26
CA ASN A 134 8.86 22.18 -9.19
C ASN A 134 7.46 21.88 -8.59
N LEU A 135 7.25 22.23 -7.32
CA LEU A 135 6.01 22.00 -6.59
C LEU A 135 4.89 22.92 -7.11
N THR A 136 3.64 22.53 -6.87
CA THR A 136 2.54 23.49 -7.03
C THR A 136 2.73 24.69 -6.10
N VAL A 137 2.29 25.88 -6.54
CA VAL A 137 2.40 27.13 -5.75
C VAL A 137 1.81 26.95 -4.35
N ARG A 138 0.71 26.19 -4.23
CA ARG A 138 0.09 25.86 -2.95
C ARG A 138 1.02 25.04 -2.06
N SER A 139 1.55 23.93 -2.54
CA SER A 139 2.47 23.08 -1.76
C SER A 139 3.74 23.84 -1.39
N TYR A 140 4.33 24.59 -2.33
CA TYR A 140 5.49 25.45 -2.06
C TYR A 140 5.22 26.44 -0.93
N ASN A 141 4.12 27.20 -1.00
CA ASN A 141 3.80 28.21 0.02
C ASN A 141 3.52 27.59 1.39
N LEU A 142 2.89 26.41 1.44
CA LEU A 142 2.61 25.71 2.69
C LEU A 142 3.89 25.17 3.35
N LEU A 143 4.80 24.60 2.57
CA LEU A 143 6.10 24.13 3.07
C LEU A 143 6.94 25.31 3.56
N LYS A 144 6.98 26.40 2.80
CA LYS A 144 7.70 27.62 3.17
C LYS A 144 7.15 28.25 4.46
N ALA A 145 5.83 28.29 4.63
CA ALA A 145 5.19 28.77 5.84
C ALA A 145 5.43 27.86 7.06
N ALA A 146 5.71 26.57 6.83
CA ALA A 146 6.12 25.61 7.84
C ALA A 146 7.64 25.58 8.06
N GLU A 147 8.38 26.53 7.46
CA GLU A 147 9.84 26.65 7.54
C GLU A 147 10.60 25.41 7.04
N LEU A 148 10.04 24.73 6.04
CA LEU A 148 10.67 23.59 5.36
C LEU A 148 11.24 24.09 4.03
N PHE A 149 12.56 24.14 3.88
CA PHE A 149 13.22 24.78 2.72
C PHE A 149 13.95 23.79 1.82
N THR A 150 14.27 22.61 2.33
CA THR A 150 15.08 21.60 1.64
C THR A 150 14.36 20.25 1.57
N VAL A 151 14.87 19.36 0.72
CA VAL A 151 14.44 17.95 0.70
C VAL A 151 14.66 17.30 2.06
N LYS A 152 15.77 17.60 2.75
CA LYS A 152 16.02 17.08 4.10
C LYS A 152 14.93 17.52 5.08
N ASP A 153 14.53 18.79 5.06
CA ASP A 153 13.48 19.31 5.94
C ASP A 153 12.15 18.58 5.69
N ILE A 154 11.79 18.36 4.42
CA ILE A 154 10.56 17.66 4.03
C ILE A 154 10.57 16.22 4.56
N LEU A 155 11.65 15.48 4.29
CA LEU A 155 11.74 14.06 4.64
C LEU A 155 11.80 13.87 6.15
N LYS A 156 12.55 14.71 6.86
CA LYS A 156 12.60 14.72 8.33
C LYS A 156 11.24 15.08 8.93
N SER A 157 10.56 16.07 8.36
CA SER A 157 9.20 16.44 8.76
C SER A 157 8.19 15.31 8.53
N GLU A 158 8.35 14.49 7.49
CA GLU A 158 7.51 13.28 7.31
C GLU A 158 7.81 12.22 8.36
N GLN A 159 9.08 11.96 8.67
CA GLN A 159 9.46 11.02 9.74
C GLN A 159 8.93 11.44 11.12
N GLU A 160 8.99 12.73 11.42
CA GLU A 160 8.48 13.31 12.68
C GLU A 160 6.95 13.44 12.70
N GLY A 161 6.26 13.09 11.61
CA GLY A 161 4.81 13.25 11.46
C GLY A 161 4.34 14.71 11.30
N ARG A 162 5.26 15.68 11.29
CA ARG A 162 4.98 17.12 11.17
C ARG A 162 4.41 17.49 9.80
N LEU A 163 4.83 16.80 8.74
CA LEU A 163 4.32 17.05 7.39
C LEU A 163 2.83 16.72 7.28
N SER A 164 2.38 15.66 7.98
CA SER A 164 0.97 15.27 8.06
C SER A 164 0.11 16.23 8.89
N ALA A 165 0.74 17.01 9.79
CA ALA A 165 0.06 18.03 10.60
C ALA A 165 -0.26 19.33 9.82
N ILE A 166 0.33 19.54 8.63
CA ILE A 166 0.01 20.69 7.78
C ILE A 166 -1.38 20.51 7.18
N ARG A 167 -2.42 20.94 7.91
CA ARG A 167 -3.84 20.73 7.58
C ARG A 167 -4.22 21.07 6.14
N LEU A 168 -3.59 22.09 5.55
CA LEU A 168 -3.90 22.57 4.20
C LEU A 168 -3.18 21.82 3.08
N LEU A 169 -2.20 20.97 3.39
CA LEU A 169 -1.47 20.17 2.40
C LEU A 169 -2.33 18.99 1.94
N GLY A 170 -3.01 18.32 2.89
CA GLY A 170 -3.85 17.15 2.63
C GLY A 170 -3.07 15.94 2.12
N GLU A 171 -3.75 14.79 2.00
CA GLU A 171 -3.09 13.54 1.62
C GLU A 171 -2.48 13.59 0.22
N GLN A 172 -3.22 14.15 -0.75
CA GLN A 172 -2.76 14.22 -2.14
C GLN A 172 -1.59 15.18 -2.32
N GLY A 173 -1.60 16.33 -1.63
CA GLY A 173 -0.48 17.28 -1.67
C GLY A 173 0.77 16.70 -1.01
N ARG A 174 0.61 15.97 0.09
CA ARG A 174 1.72 15.26 0.74
C ARG A 174 2.35 14.20 -0.18
N LYS A 175 1.52 13.37 -0.84
CA LYS A 175 2.00 12.39 -1.82
C LYS A 175 2.77 13.05 -2.97
N GLU A 176 2.28 14.18 -3.48
CA GLU A 176 2.99 14.95 -4.52
C GLU A 176 4.36 15.44 -4.03
N VAL A 177 4.42 16.02 -2.84
CA VAL A 177 5.65 16.57 -2.25
C VAL A 177 6.69 15.47 -2.04
N LEU A 178 6.30 14.35 -1.43
CA LEU A 178 7.20 13.23 -1.18
C LEU A 178 7.73 12.62 -2.49
N ALA A 179 6.84 12.36 -3.46
CA ALA A 179 7.24 11.82 -4.75
C ALA A 179 8.24 12.73 -5.49
N LYS A 180 8.08 14.05 -5.40
CA LYS A 180 9.01 15.01 -6.02
C LYS A 180 10.33 15.11 -5.26
N ALA A 181 10.30 15.06 -3.93
CA ALA A 181 11.49 15.03 -3.09
C ALA A 181 12.35 13.77 -3.37
N GLU A 182 11.71 12.60 -3.43
CA GLU A 182 12.36 11.34 -3.78
C GLU A 182 12.92 11.36 -5.22
N ALA A 183 12.13 11.83 -6.19
CA ALA A 183 12.59 11.92 -7.57
C ALA A 183 13.78 12.88 -7.78
N ALA A 184 13.87 13.95 -6.98
CA ALA A 184 15.01 14.86 -7.03
C ALA A 184 16.30 14.19 -6.53
N MET A 185 16.20 13.35 -5.49
CA MET A 185 17.34 12.58 -4.98
C MET A 185 17.86 11.54 -5.97
N VAL A 186 17.00 10.99 -6.84
CA VAL A 186 17.41 10.06 -7.90
C VAL A 186 18.11 10.77 -9.06
N LYS A 187 17.62 11.94 -9.48
CA LYS A 187 18.15 12.66 -10.66
C LYS A 187 19.57 13.22 -10.46
N ASP A 188 19.94 13.60 -9.24
CA ASP A 188 21.30 14.06 -8.93
C ASP A 188 22.33 12.90 -8.89
N GLY A 189 21.88 11.65 -8.95
CA GLY A 189 22.75 10.47 -9.00
C GLY A 189 23.31 10.15 -10.40
N ASP A 190 22.68 10.64 -11.47
CA ASP A 190 23.07 10.37 -12.87
C ASP A 190 24.05 11.41 -13.45
N ALA A 191 24.49 12.37 -12.64
CA ALA A 191 25.40 13.45 -13.05
C ALA A 191 26.84 13.27 -12.51
N SER A 192 27.28 12.03 -12.25
CA SER A 192 28.66 11.71 -11.85
C SER A 192 29.29 10.66 -12.76
#